data_AF-A0A061N3R9-F1
#
_entry.id   AF-A0A061N3R9-F1
#
_cell.length_a   1.000
_cell.length_b   1.000
_cell.length_c   1.000
_cell.angle_alpha   90.00
_cell.angle_beta   90.00
_cell.angle_gamma   90.00
#
_symmetry.space_group_name_H-M   'P 1'
#
loop_
_entity.id
_entity.type
_entity.pdbx_description
1 polymer ?
#
loop_
_entity_poly.entity_id
_entity_poly.type
_entity_poly.pdbx_seq_one_letter_code
_entity_poly.pdbx_strand_id
1 'polypeptide(L)' 'MNRMTKRILAVALTIVIAQFIIVAGYQALVAGQVNWTYIIISTLIMLLLVGTTAIANRRLEMIQENEEKSTAIPKD' A
#
# COMPACT_ATOMS: atom_id res chain seq x y z
N MET A 1 0.19 -7.65 12.69
CA MET A 1 -0.13 -7.46 11.26
C MET A 1 -0.34 -8.83 10.65
N ASN A 2 -1.58 -9.12 10.30
CA ASN A 2 -1.99 -10.43 9.81
C ASN A 2 -1.20 -10.84 8.55
N ARG A 3 -1.03 -12.15 8.33
CA ARG A 3 -0.27 -12.72 7.20
C ARG A 3 -0.87 -12.26 5.85
N MET A 4 -2.18 -12.08 5.81
CA MET A 4 -2.92 -11.57 4.65
C MET A 4 -2.61 -10.09 4.36
N THR A 5 -2.64 -9.23 5.37
CA THR A 5 -2.31 -7.79 5.24
C THR A 5 -0.86 -7.58 4.80
N LYS A 6 0.08 -8.40 5.30
CA LYS A 6 1.48 -8.42 4.79
C LYS A 6 1.56 -8.73 3.30
N ARG A 7 0.80 -9.72 2.82
CA ARG A 7 0.78 -10.10 1.39
C ARG A 7 0.19 -9.00 0.52
N ILE A 8 -0.94 -8.42 0.94
CA ILE A 8 -1.58 -7.31 0.20
C ILE A 8 -0.63 -6.12 0.09
N LEU A 9 0.04 -5.76 1.20
CA LEU A 9 1.02 -4.68 1.20
C LEU A 9 2.22 -4.96 0.29
N ALA A 10 2.73 -6.19 0.30
CA ALA A 10 3.82 -6.60 -0.58
C ALA A 10 3.42 -6.52 -2.06
N VAL A 11 2.22 -7.01 -2.41
CA VAL A 11 1.69 -6.94 -3.78
C VAL A 11 1.51 -5.48 -4.22
N ALA A 12 0.95 -4.64 -3.36
CA ALA A 12 0.79 -3.21 -3.64
C ALA A 12 2.14 -2.54 -3.89
N LEU A 13 3.16 -2.84 -3.10
CA LEU A 13 4.52 -2.32 -3.30
C LEU A 13 5.13 -2.79 -4.63
N THR A 14 4.95 -4.06 -5.00
CA THR A 14 5.40 -4.59 -6.29
C THR A 14 4.76 -3.86 -7.46
N ILE A 15 3.46 -3.55 -7.37
CA ILE A 15 2.73 -2.78 -8.40
C ILE A 15 3.33 -1.37 -8.53
N VAL A 16 3.59 -0.69 -7.42
CA VAL A 16 4.21 0.66 -7.44
C VAL A 16 5.57 0.63 -8.13
N ILE A 17 6.41 -0.35 -7.82
CA ILE A 17 7.74 -0.51 -8.44
C ILE A 17 7.60 -0.81 -9.94
N ALA A 18 6.70 -1.71 -10.33
CA ALA A 18 6.46 -2.03 -11.73
C ALA A 18 5.99 -0.80 -12.52
N GLN A 19 5.08 -0.02 -11.95
CA GLN A 19 4.56 1.19 -12.57
C GLN A 19 5.62 2.28 -12.73
N PHE A 20 6.50 2.45 -11.73
CA PHE A 20 7.68 3.31 -11.84
C PHE A 20 8.56 2.92 -13.05
N ILE A 21 8.90 1.63 -13.17
CA ILE A 21 9.75 1.12 -14.26
C ILE A 21 9.07 1.33 -15.61
N ILE A 22 7.78 1.04 -15.72
CA ILE A 22 7.03 1.18 -16.98
C ILE A 22 6.97 2.65 -17.42
N VAL A 23 6.64 3.57 -16.52
CA VAL A 23 6.53 5.00 -16.86
C VAL A 23 7.91 5.58 -17.20
N ALA A 24 8.95 5.25 -16.43
CA ALA A 24 10.31 5.68 -16.71
C ALA A 24 10.82 5.12 -18.05
N GLY A 25 10.62 3.83 -18.28
CA GLY A 25 11.01 3.14 -19.51
C GLY A 25 10.28 3.68 -20.74
N TYR A 26 8.97 3.91 -20.64
CA TYR A 26 8.19 4.51 -21.72
C TYR A 26 8.70 5.91 -22.08
N GLN A 27 8.95 6.77 -21.09
CA GLN A 27 9.47 8.12 -21.35
C GLN A 27 10.89 8.08 -21.93
N ALA A 28 11.73 7.14 -21.47
CA ALA A 28 13.07 6.97 -22.02
C ALA A 28 13.06 6.51 -23.49
N LEU A 29 12.13 5.63 -23.85
CA LEU A 29 12.01 5.07 -25.20
C LEU A 29 11.29 6.00 -26.19
N VAL A 30 10.24 6.69 -25.76
CA VAL A 30 9.32 7.40 -26.66
C VAL A 30 9.47 8.92 -26.61
N ALA A 31 9.75 9.50 -25.44
CA ALA A 31 9.77 10.96 -25.27
C ALA A 31 11.15 11.59 -25.48
N GLY A 32 12.23 10.79 -25.59
CA GLY A 32 13.60 11.27 -25.71
C GLY A 32 14.15 11.97 -24.46
N GLN A 33 13.30 12.26 -23.47
CA GLN A 33 13.64 12.83 -22.19
C GLN A 33 12.71 12.28 -21.10
N VAL A 34 13.30 11.92 -19.95
CA VAL A 34 12.56 11.43 -18.79
C VAL A 34 12.25 12.58 -17.84
N ASN A 35 10.98 12.81 -17.53
CA ASN A 35 10.55 13.75 -16.50
C ASN A 35 10.62 13.09 -15.11
N TRP A 36 11.82 13.11 -14.53
CA TRP A 36 12.09 12.53 -13.22
C TRP A 36 11.24 13.15 -12.10
N THR A 37 10.97 14.45 -12.17
CA THR A 37 10.14 15.14 -11.17
C THR A 37 8.73 14.55 -11.12
N TYR A 38 8.10 14.36 -12.28
CA TYR A 38 6.79 13.73 -12.37
C TYR A 38 6.80 12.29 -11.82
N ILE A 39 7.81 11.49 -12.19
CA ILE A 39 7.93 10.09 -11.77
C ILE A 39 8.12 10.00 -10.25
N ILE A 40 8.98 10.84 -9.66
CA ILE A 40 9.22 10.85 -8.22
C ILE A 40 7.94 11.24 -7.47
N ILE A 41 7.28 12.33 -7.87
CA ILE A 41 6.06 12.82 -7.20
C ILE A 41 4.95 11.77 -7.27
N SER A 42 4.70 11.19 -8.44
CA SER A 42 3.67 10.14 -8.61
C SER A 42 3.97 8.91 -7.75
N THR A 43 5.24 8.49 -7.67
CA THR A 43 5.66 7.36 -6.84
C THR A 43 5.48 7.65 -5.34
N LEU A 44 5.83 8.86 -4.88
CA LEU A 44 5.62 9.26 -3.48
C LEU A 44 4.14 9.25 -3.11
N ILE A 45 3.26 9.76 -3.98
CA ILE A 45 1.81 9.71 -3.77
C ILE A 45 1.33 8.27 -3.63
N MET A 46 1.78 7.37 -4.50
CA MET A 46 1.40 5.95 -4.41
C MET A 46 1.89 5.29 -3.12
N LEU A 47 3.14 5.55 -2.72
CA LEU A 47 3.68 5.01 -1.46
C LEU A 47 2.89 5.52 -0.25
N LEU A 48 2.48 6.80 -0.26
CA LEU A 48 1.61 7.37 0.77
C LEU A 48 0.25 6.66 0.81
N LEU A 49 -0.39 6.44 -0.34
CA LEU A 49 -1.68 5.73 -0.40
C LEU A 49 -1.57 4.29 0.09
N VAL A 50 -0.52 3.58 -0.30
CA VAL A 50 -0.26 2.21 0.16
C VAL A 50 0.00 2.19 1.66
N GLY A 51 0.80 3.14 2.18
CA GLY A 51 1.10 3.27 3.60
C GLY A 51 -0.12 3.62 4.45
N THR A 52 -0.93 4.59 4.04
CA THR A 52 -2.16 4.97 4.76
C THR A 52 -3.18 3.85 4.76
N THR A 53 -3.34 3.14 3.63
CA THR A 53 -4.20 1.95 3.54
C THR A 53 -3.73 0.86 4.50
N ALA A 54 -2.42 0.59 4.58
CA ALA A 54 -1.87 -0.39 5.50
C ALA A 54 -2.13 -0.04 6.98
N ILE A 55 -2.00 1.25 7.34
CA ILE A 55 -2.27 1.76 8.68
C ILE A 55 -3.76 1.64 9.00
N ALA A 56 -4.64 2.03 8.08
CA ALA A 56 -6.08 1.93 8.23
C ALA A 56 -6.51 0.47 8.43
N ASN A 57 -6.00 -0.44 7.60
CA ASN A 57 -6.30 -1.87 7.71
C ASN A 57 -5.86 -2.44 9.07
N ARG A 58 -4.68 -2.07 9.55
CA ARG A 58 -4.20 -2.48 10.88
C ARG A 58 -5.09 -1.95 12.01
N ARG A 59 -5.63 -0.74 11.89
CA ARG A 59 -6.57 -0.19 12.88
C ARG A 59 -7.89 -0.95 12.88
N LEU A 60 -8.41 -1.30 11.70
CA LEU A 60 -9.62 -2.12 11.58
C LEU A 60 -9.42 -3.51 12.19
N GLU A 61 -8.29 -4.17 11.92
CA GLU A 61 -7.93 -5.46 12.55
C GLU A 61 -7.97 -5.37 14.10
N MET A 62 -7.39 -4.32 14.70
CA MET A 62 -7.37 -4.14 16.15
C MET A 62 -8.76 -3.88 16.75
N ILE A 63 -9.64 -3.17 16.02
CA ILE A 63 -11.01 -2.92 16.46
C ILE A 63 -11.80 -4.24 16.45
N GLN A 64 -11.69 -5.01 15.38
CA GLN A 64 -12.35 -6.32 15.26
C GLN A 64 -11.89 -7.30 16.36
N GLU A 65 -10.58 -7.37 16.63
CA GLU A 65 -10.03 -8.23 17.68
C GLU A 65 -10.55 -7.85 19.08
N ASN A 66 -10.73 -6.55 19.35
CA ASN A 66 -11.29 -6.08 20.61
C ASN A 66 -12.79 -6.39 20.75
N GLU A 67 -13.58 -6.30 19.68
CA GLU A 67 -15.00 -6.67 19.69
C GLU A 67 -15.21 -8.17 19.91
N GLU A 68 -14.40 -9.00 19.24
CA GLU A 68 -14.45 -10.46 19.37
C GLU A 68 -14.07 -10.91 20.80
N LYS A 69 -13.07 -10.25 21.41
CA LYS A 69 -12.69 -10.51 22.80
C LYS A 69 -13.72 -10.03 23.82
N SER A 70 -14.43 -8.93 23.54
CA SER A 70 -15.48 -8.39 24.41
C SER A 70 -16.73 -9.28 24.44
N THR A 71 -17.07 -9.90 23.32
CA THR A 71 -18.21 -10.83 23.20
C THR A 71 -17.94 -12.24 23.73
N ALA A 72 -16.67 -12.61 23.89
CA ALA A 72 -16.24 -13.89 24.46
C ALA A 72 -16.23 -13.92 26.01
N ILE A 73 -16.48 -12.80 26.69
CA ILE A 73 -16.59 -12.75 28.15
C ILE A 73 -17.95 -13.35 28.54
N PRO A 74 -18.01 -14.48 29.27
CA PRO A 74 -19.27 -15.03 29.75
C PRO A 74 -19.94 -13.99 30.66
N LYS A 75 -21.19 -13.68 30.36
CA LYS A 75 -22.05 -12.91 31.26
C LYS A 75 -22.44 -13.84 32.41
N ASP A 76 -21.67 -13.80 33.49
CA ASP A 76 -22.10 -14.26 34.81
C ASP A 76 -22.90 -13.17 35.51
#